data_AF-A0A1C9WQB8-F1
#
_entry.id   AF-A0A1C9WQB8-F1
#
_cell.length_a   1.000
_cell.length_b   1.000
_cell.length_c   1.000
_cell.angle_alpha   90.00
_cell.angle_beta   90.00
_cell.angle_gamma   90.00
#
_symmetry.space_group_name_H-M   'P 1'
#
loop_
_entity.id
_entity.type
_entity.pdbx_description
1 polymer ?
#
loop_
_entity_poly.entity_id
_entity_poly.type
_entity_poly.pdbx_seq_one_letter_code
_entity_poly.pdbx_strand_id
1 'polypeptide(L)'
;MKIYSADTWTIEELQTLVGDAGRRPVLIPAADSKRGVLETFAETLDFPADYGVNLDALNDSLHDFADAVADDGQVPVTFIWEVPAAFRSDRSFGVICEILQDAERYSGKNLAVIAVCL
;
A
#
# COMPACT_ATOMS: atom_id res chain seq x y z
N MET A 1 3.13 9.52 1.97
CA MET A 1 1.83 8.85 2.16
C MET A 1 0.74 9.88 2.43
N LYS A 2 -0.45 9.67 1.88
CA LYS A 2 -1.67 10.44 2.17
C LYS A 2 -2.71 9.53 2.84
N ILE A 3 -3.58 10.10 3.68
CA ILE A 3 -4.69 9.39 4.30
C ILE A 3 -5.98 10.15 3.99
N TYR A 4 -6.97 9.47 3.44
CA TYR A 4 -8.28 10.00 3.07
C TYR A 4 -9.39 9.27 3.83
N SER A 5 -10.55 9.91 3.94
CA SER A 5 -11.80 9.27 4.38
C SER A 5 -12.62 8.87 3.15
N ALA A 6 -13.26 7.71 3.19
CA ALA A 6 -14.21 7.26 2.18
C ALA A 6 -15.44 8.18 2.06
N ASP A 7 -15.73 9.01 3.08
CA ASP A 7 -16.78 10.05 2.99
C ASP A 7 -16.42 11.17 2.00
N THR A 8 -15.15 11.29 1.62
CA THR A 8 -14.64 12.37 0.76
C THR A 8 -14.32 11.91 -0.66
N TRP A 9 -13.87 10.66 -0.82
CA TRP A 9 -13.45 10.10 -2.10
C TRP A 9 -13.86 8.62 -2.17
N THR A 10 -14.49 8.20 -3.27
CA THR A 10 -14.67 6.76 -3.52
C THR A 10 -13.38 6.12 -4.04
N ILE A 11 -13.28 4.79 -3.93
CA ILE A 11 -12.14 4.04 -4.47
C ILE A 11 -12.05 4.20 -5.98
N GLU A 12 -13.19 4.17 -6.71
CA GLU A 12 -13.17 4.36 -8.16
C GLU A 12 -12.67 5.75 -8.55
N GLU A 13 -13.10 6.80 -7.84
CA GLU A 13 -12.63 8.16 -8.08
C GLU A 13 -11.12 8.28 -7.86
N LEU A 14 -10.58 7.66 -6.82
CA LEU A 14 -9.14 7.64 -6.56
C LEU A 14 -8.37 6.85 -7.62
N GLN A 15 -8.89 5.70 -8.07
CA GLN A 15 -8.28 4.93 -9.15
C GLN A 15 -8.23 5.73 -10.46
N THR A 16 -9.33 6.41 -10.83
CA THR A 16 -9.37 7.29 -11.99
C THR A 16 -8.39 8.44 -11.85
N LEU A 17 -8.37 9.13 -10.70
CA LEU A 17 -7.45 10.24 -10.44
C LEU A 17 -5.97 9.81 -10.55
N VAL A 18 -5.63 8.62 -10.04
CA VAL A 18 -4.29 8.04 -10.14
C VAL A 18 -3.94 7.73 -11.60
N GLY A 19 -4.87 7.13 -12.35
CA GLY A 19 -4.70 6.83 -13.77
C GLY A 19 -4.50 8.09 -14.62
N ASP A 20 -5.32 9.12 -14.40
CA ASP A 20 -5.23 10.41 -15.09
C ASP A 20 -3.91 11.15 -14.78
N ALA A 21 -3.32 10.89 -13.61
CA ALA A 21 -1.99 11.37 -13.24
C ALA A 21 -0.84 10.57 -13.90
N GLY A 22 -1.15 9.61 -14.79
CA GLY A 22 -0.17 8.78 -15.48
C GLY A 22 0.47 7.71 -14.58
N ARG A 23 -0.20 7.31 -13.51
CA ARG A 23 0.28 6.30 -12.56
C ARG A 23 -0.59 5.05 -12.63
N ARG A 24 -0.01 3.89 -12.29
CA ARG A 24 -0.74 2.63 -12.18
C ARG A 24 -1.36 2.51 -10.78
N PRO A 25 -2.69 2.49 -10.63
CA PRO A 25 -3.32 2.21 -9.34
C PRO A 25 -3.19 0.72 -9.00
N VAL A 26 -2.88 0.43 -7.74
CA VAL A 26 -2.93 -0.92 -7.15
C VAL A 26 -3.79 -0.83 -5.90
N LEU A 27 -4.96 -1.48 -5.93
CA LEU A 27 -5.88 -1.52 -4.80
C LEU A 27 -5.44 -2.64 -3.85
N ILE A 28 -5.14 -2.30 -2.60
CA ILE A 28 -4.91 -3.25 -1.51
C ILE A 28 -6.22 -3.34 -0.70
N PRO A 29 -6.95 -4.47 -0.77
CA PRO A 29 -8.24 -4.64 -0.09
C PRO A 29 -8.19 -4.46 1.43
N ALA A 30 -9.36 -4.18 2.02
CA ALA A 30 -9.54 -4.09 3.46
C ALA A 30 -9.36 -5.46 4.14
N ALA A 31 -8.74 -5.45 5.33
CA ALA A 31 -8.70 -6.60 6.22
C ALA A 31 -8.79 -6.15 7.69
N ASP A 32 -9.49 -6.93 8.52
CA ASP A 32 -9.83 -6.53 9.90
C ASP A 32 -8.77 -6.88 10.95
N SER A 33 -7.68 -7.54 10.55
CA SER A 33 -6.62 -7.98 11.46
C SER A 33 -5.25 -7.74 10.88
N LYS A 34 -4.25 -7.58 11.76
CA LYS A 34 -2.84 -7.45 11.35
C LYS A 34 -2.42 -8.56 10.40
N ARG A 35 -2.76 -9.82 10.73
CA ARG A 35 -2.40 -10.96 9.88
C ARG A 35 -3.08 -10.85 8.52
N GLY A 36 -4.39 -10.57 8.49
CA GLY A 36 -5.13 -10.41 7.24
C GLY A 36 -4.55 -9.30 6.36
N VAL A 37 -4.20 -8.14 6.94
CA VAL A 37 -3.54 -7.06 6.20
C VAL A 37 -2.22 -7.52 5.58
N LEU A 38 -1.39 -8.23 6.35
CA LEU A 38 -0.11 -8.76 5.85
C LEU A 38 -0.31 -9.76 4.70
N GLU A 39 -1.33 -10.61 4.79
CA GLU A 39 -1.70 -11.56 3.73
C GLU A 39 -2.23 -10.82 2.49
N THR A 40 -3.09 -9.81 2.67
CA THR A 40 -3.63 -9.03 1.56
C THR A 40 -2.54 -8.27 0.79
N PHE A 41 -1.55 -7.69 1.48
CA PHE A 41 -0.39 -7.10 0.82
C PHE A 41 0.39 -8.15 0.02
N ALA A 42 0.66 -9.31 0.62
CA ALA A 42 1.41 -10.38 -0.03
C ALA A 42 0.71 -10.90 -1.28
N GLU A 43 -0.60 -11.17 -1.21
CA GLU A 43 -1.39 -11.65 -2.34
C GLU A 43 -1.50 -10.60 -3.45
N THR A 44 -1.75 -9.33 -3.09
CA THR A 44 -1.95 -8.27 -4.08
C THR A 44 -0.67 -7.90 -4.81
N LEU A 45 0.47 -7.97 -4.13
CA LEU A 45 1.78 -7.61 -4.67
C LEU A 45 2.57 -8.83 -5.16
N ASP A 46 1.97 -10.03 -5.14
CA ASP A 46 2.58 -11.30 -5.55
C ASP A 46 3.91 -11.58 -4.83
N PHE A 47 3.93 -11.40 -3.51
CA PHE A 47 5.10 -11.70 -2.69
C PHE A 47 5.42 -13.20 -2.66
N PRO A 48 6.70 -13.58 -2.43
CA PRO A 48 7.12 -14.98 -2.42
C PRO A 48 6.34 -15.86 -1.43
N ALA A 49 6.22 -17.15 -1.75
CA ALA A 49 5.49 -18.12 -0.92
C ALA A 49 6.06 -18.27 0.51
N ASP A 50 7.34 -17.96 0.71
CA ASP A 50 8.05 -17.98 1.98
C ASP A 50 8.09 -16.62 2.71
N TYR A 51 7.25 -15.66 2.28
CA TYR A 51 7.09 -14.31 2.87
C TYR A 51 6.95 -14.28 4.40
N GLY A 52 6.53 -15.35 5.08
CA GLY A 52 6.61 -15.41 6.55
C GLY A 52 5.61 -14.52 7.33
N VAL A 53 4.73 -13.76 6.65
CA VAL A 53 3.52 -13.08 7.19
C VAL A 53 3.77 -12.34 8.51
N ASN A 54 4.75 -11.44 8.51
CA ASN A 54 5.12 -10.59 9.64
C ASN A 54 5.56 -9.19 9.18
N LEU A 55 5.77 -8.26 10.12
CA LEU A 55 6.07 -6.85 9.79
C LEU A 55 7.46 -6.67 9.17
N ASP A 56 8.45 -7.47 9.59
CA ASP A 56 9.81 -7.39 9.03
C ASP A 56 9.79 -7.87 7.58
N ALA A 57 9.11 -8.98 7.31
CA ALA A 57 8.94 -9.47 5.96
C ALA A 57 8.16 -8.52 5.05
N LEU A 58 7.11 -7.85 5.58
CA LEU A 58 6.41 -6.79 4.86
C LEU A 58 7.39 -5.69 4.45
N ASN A 59 8.22 -5.23 5.39
CA ASN A 59 9.20 -4.18 5.13
C ASN A 59 10.21 -4.60 4.06
N ASP A 60 10.77 -5.81 4.17
CA ASP A 60 11.76 -6.32 3.23
C ASP A 60 11.16 -6.46 1.82
N SER A 61 9.97 -7.06 1.71
CA SER A 61 9.30 -7.25 0.41
C SER A 61 8.84 -5.94 -0.22
N LEU A 62 8.45 -4.94 0.59
CA LEU A 62 8.14 -3.61 0.07
C LEU A 62 9.39 -2.86 -0.37
N HIS A 63 10.55 -3.13 0.22
CA HIS A 63 11.83 -2.58 -0.24
C HIS A 63 12.21 -3.16 -1.60
N ASP A 64 12.11 -4.48 -1.75
CA ASP A 64 12.34 -5.17 -3.03
C ASP A 64 11.36 -4.67 -4.11
N PHE A 65 10.08 -4.48 -3.75
CA PHE A 65 9.09 -3.90 -4.66
C PHE A 65 9.45 -2.46 -5.04
N ALA A 66 9.85 -1.64 -4.06
CA ALA A 66 10.23 -0.25 -4.27
C ALA A 66 11.46 -0.11 -5.19
N ASP A 67 12.45 -1.00 -5.04
CA ASP A 67 13.59 -1.12 -5.96
C ASP A 67 13.12 -1.48 -7.37
N ALA A 68 12.28 -2.51 -7.50
CA ALA A 68 11.81 -2.98 -8.80
C ALA A 68 11.01 -1.91 -9.58
N VAL A 69 10.24 -1.06 -8.89
CA VAL A 69 9.54 0.07 -9.53
C VAL A 69 10.40 1.32 -9.68
N ALA A 70 11.56 1.38 -9.02
CA ALA A 70 12.48 2.51 -9.15
C ALA A 70 13.26 2.49 -10.47
N ASP A 71 13.34 1.32 -11.13
CA ASP A 71 13.99 1.14 -12.43
C ASP A 71 13.40 2.06 -13.51
N ASP A 72 14.29 2.76 -14.22
CA ASP A 72 13.93 3.74 -15.26
C ASP A 72 13.15 3.07 -16.40
N GLY A 73 11.94 3.59 -16.66
CA GLY A 73 11.06 3.15 -17.75
C GLY A 73 9.78 2.45 -17.29
N GLN A 74 9.66 2.11 -16.00
CA GLN A 74 8.41 1.62 -15.44
C GLN A 74 7.41 2.75 -15.17
N VAL A 75 6.12 2.45 -15.31
CA VAL A 75 5.04 3.39 -14.95
C VAL A 75 5.00 3.50 -13.42
N PRO A 76 5.08 4.72 -12.84
CA PRO A 76 4.99 4.92 -11.40
C PRO A 76 3.71 4.32 -10.82
N VAL A 77 3.81 3.74 -9.64
CA VAL A 77 2.71 3.04 -8.97
C VAL A 77 2.12 3.89 -7.86
N THR A 78 0.81 3.78 -7.65
CA THR A 78 0.18 4.27 -6.43
C THR A 78 -0.62 3.15 -5.77
N PHE A 79 -0.27 2.85 -4.52
CA PHE A 79 -1.08 1.99 -3.68
C PHE A 79 -2.28 2.76 -3.15
N ILE A 80 -3.46 2.16 -3.28
CA ILE A 80 -4.70 2.60 -2.64
C ILE A 80 -5.05 1.51 -1.65
N TRP A 81 -4.82 1.75 -0.37
CA TRP A 81 -5.03 0.77 0.68
C TRP A 81 -6.30 1.08 1.47
N GLU A 82 -7.26 0.15 1.44
CA GLU A 82 -8.49 0.27 2.22
C GLU A 82 -8.26 -0.12 3.68
N VAL A 83 -8.68 0.75 4.59
CA VAL A 83 -8.44 0.60 6.03
C VAL A 83 -9.77 0.64 6.77
N PRO A 84 -10.31 -0.50 7.22
CA PRO A 84 -11.55 -0.52 7.99
C PRO A 84 -11.32 0.13 9.36
N ALA A 85 -12.35 0.80 9.90
CA ALA A 85 -12.29 1.45 11.21
C ALA A 85 -11.79 0.54 12.35
N ALA A 86 -12.12 -0.76 12.29
CA ALA A 86 -11.66 -1.76 13.23
C ALA A 86 -10.13 -1.90 13.22
N PHE A 87 -9.53 -2.01 12.02
CA PHE A 87 -8.08 -2.13 11.88
C PHE A 87 -7.35 -0.81 12.15
N ARG A 88 -7.93 0.33 11.77
CA ARG A 88 -7.35 1.67 12.04
C ARG A 88 -7.03 1.89 13.52
N SER A 89 -7.81 1.28 14.42
CA SER A 89 -7.64 1.39 15.87
C SER A 89 -6.58 0.43 16.44
N ASP A 90 -6.08 -0.52 15.65
CA ASP A 90 -5.04 -1.45 16.05
C ASP A 90 -3.66 -0.77 16.04
N ARG A 91 -2.79 -1.07 17.02
CA ARG A 91 -1.43 -0.51 17.11
C ARG A 91 -0.58 -0.77 15.85
N SER A 92 -0.84 -1.87 15.15
CA SER A 92 -0.10 -2.24 13.94
C SER A 92 -0.43 -1.37 12.75
N PHE A 93 -1.57 -0.66 12.73
CA PHE A 93 -1.89 0.31 11.69
C PHE A 93 -0.80 1.39 11.58
N GLY A 94 -0.37 1.95 12.71
CA GLY A 94 0.71 2.96 12.75
C GLY A 94 2.03 2.40 12.22
N VAL A 95 2.41 1.19 12.62
CA VAL A 95 3.66 0.55 12.18
C VAL A 95 3.64 0.26 10.68
N ILE A 96 2.51 -0.22 10.14
CA ILE A 96 2.37 -0.45 8.70
C ILE A 96 2.41 0.87 7.92
N CYS A 97 1.84 1.96 8.46
CA CYS A 97 1.98 3.28 7.86
C CYS A 97 3.44 3.75 7.80
N GLU A 98 4.24 3.49 8.84
CA GLU A 98 5.67 3.81 8.85
C GLU A 98 6.43 3.01 7.78
N ILE A 99 6.21 1.69 7.71
CA ILE A 99 6.81 0.82 6.69
C ILE A 99 6.45 1.30 5.26
N LEU A 100 5.18 1.61 5.01
CA LEU A 100 4.71 2.11 3.71
C LEU A 100 5.31 3.48 3.36
N GLN A 101 5.48 4.36 4.36
CA GLN A 101 6.14 5.65 4.16
C GLN A 101 7.63 5.48 3.83
N ASP A 102 8.30 4.53 4.46
CA ASP A 102 9.71 4.26 4.16
C ASP A 102 9.88 3.66 2.77
N ALA A 103 9.01 2.75 2.34
CA ALA A 103 8.99 2.25 0.96
C ALA A 103 8.72 3.38 -0.06
N GLU A 104 7.76 4.26 0.22
CA GLU A 104 7.49 5.45 -0.62
C GLU A 104 8.72 6.35 -0.72
N ARG A 105 9.37 6.68 0.41
CA ARG A 105 10.60 7.51 0.43
C ARG A 105 11.73 6.86 -0.37
N TYR A 106 11.91 5.56 -0.20
CA TYR A 106 12.97 4.81 -0.85
C TYR A 106 12.82 4.80 -2.38
N SER A 107 11.59 4.62 -2.89
CA SER A 107 11.28 4.67 -4.32
C SER A 107 11.35 6.07 -4.97
N GLY A 108 11.46 7.13 -4.16
CA GLY A 108 11.35 8.52 -4.61
C GLY A 108 9.97 8.85 -5.21
N LYS A 109 9.91 9.11 -6.52
CA LYS A 109 8.68 9.50 -7.24
C LYS A 109 7.88 8.30 -7.77
N ASN A 110 8.46 7.10 -7.70
CA ASN A 110 7.99 5.92 -8.43
C ASN A 110 6.97 5.10 -7.65
N LEU A 111 6.93 5.18 -6.32
CA LEU A 111 5.82 4.70 -5.49
C LEU A 111 5.16 5.87 -4.75
N ALA A 112 3.86 5.78 -4.56
CA ALA A 112 3.11 6.64 -3.66
C ALA A 112 2.05 5.80 -2.94
N VAL A 113 1.69 6.17 -1.71
CA VAL A 113 0.70 5.43 -0.93
C VAL A 113 -0.43 6.35 -0.50
N ILE A 114 -1.66 5.89 -0.72
CA ILE A 114 -2.91 6.48 -0.24
C ILE A 114 -3.59 5.44 0.65
N ALA A 115 -3.81 5.75 1.93
CA ALA A 115 -4.73 4.98 2.76
C ALA A 115 -6.13 5.61 2.70
N VAL A 116 -7.16 4.79 2.53
CA VAL A 116 -8.56 5.19 2.50
C VAL A 116 -9.25 4.55 3.69
N CYS A 117 -9.62 5.37 4.67
CA CYS A 117 -10.30 4.89 5.86
C CYS A 117 -11.80 4.80 5.60
N LEU A 118 -12.33 3.59 5.76
CA LEU A 118 -13.72 3.20 5.57
C LEU A 118 -14.56 3.46 6.83
#